data_AF-A0A0R3PBY6-F1
#
_entry.id   AF-A0A0R3PBY6-F1
#
_cell.length_a   1.000
_cell.length_b   1.000
_cell.length_c   1.000
_cell.angle_alpha   90.00
_cell.angle_beta   90.00
_cell.angle_gamma   90.00
#
_symmetry.space_group_name_H-M   'P 1'
#
loop_
_entity.id
_entity.type
_entity.pdbx_description
1 polymer ?
#
loop_
_entity_poly.entity_id
_entity_poly.type
_entity_poly.pdbx_seq_one_letter_code
_entity_poly.pdbx_strand_id
1 'polypeptide(L)'
;MRLEPDPSQVRPPEILEKSLENVKVKYKSGAPYRYLSDQLRSIRQDLTVQRVRDNFTVLVYEINARIALENKDREEFNKCQSQLKLLYHEIPDCRNEPEFVAYRLLYYIAMSNTLDISSLLKGIPDKMRSDECVSFAMRVRRAISLGNFVTLFRLFNAAPKMCPYLMDLFVERERKSALAHIFKSFRPTIPVVKVSGWLGMSESSLVEWLNMLDIECEEGGMLDCRVYATKTF
;
A
#
# COMPACT_ATOMS: atom_id res chain seq x y z
N MET A 1 12.28 4.69 -35.30
CA MET A 1 13.21 3.55 -35.27
C MET A 1 13.77 3.49 -33.85
N ARG A 2 13.34 2.53 -33.02
CA ARG A 2 13.96 2.37 -31.69
C ARG A 2 15.30 1.66 -31.93
N LEU A 3 16.39 2.35 -31.61
CA LEU A 3 17.72 1.74 -31.58
C LEU A 3 17.68 0.65 -30.51
N GLU A 4 17.79 -0.60 -30.94
CA GLU A 4 18.01 -1.71 -30.01
C GLU A 4 19.41 -1.51 -29.39
N PRO A 5 19.53 -1.55 -28.05
CA PRO A 5 20.83 -1.39 -27.40
C PRO A 5 21.76 -2.52 -27.84
N ASP A 6 23.00 -2.16 -28.16
CA ASP A 6 24.05 -3.10 -28.53
C ASP A 6 24.15 -4.22 -27.47
N PRO A 7 24.03 -5.51 -27.84
CA PRO A 7 24.12 -6.63 -26.91
C PRO A 7 25.39 -6.64 -26.05
N SER A 8 26.49 -6.05 -26.52
CA SER A 8 27.74 -5.89 -25.77
C SER A 8 27.67 -4.87 -24.64
N GLN A 9 26.65 -4.00 -24.63
CA GLN A 9 26.41 -2.99 -23.61
C GLN A 9 25.44 -3.48 -22.51
N VAL A 10 24.90 -4.70 -22.64
CA VAL A 10 23.96 -5.28 -21.69
C VAL A 10 24.71 -6.20 -20.73
N ARG A 11 24.57 -5.97 -19.42
CA ARG A 11 25.25 -6.80 -18.41
C ARG A 11 24.66 -8.22 -18.39
N PRO A 12 25.49 -9.28 -18.38
CA PRO A 12 25.02 -10.65 -18.30
C PRO A 12 24.46 -10.98 -16.89
N PRO A 13 23.66 -12.04 -16.73
CA PRO A 13 22.92 -12.35 -15.50
C PRO A 13 23.79 -12.39 -14.22
N GLU A 14 24.97 -13.00 -14.28
CA GLU A 14 25.90 -13.10 -13.14
C GLU A 14 26.44 -11.74 -12.69
N ILE A 15 26.49 -10.75 -13.59
CA ILE A 15 26.86 -9.37 -13.27
C ILE A 15 25.65 -8.60 -12.74
N LEU A 16 24.44 -8.90 -13.22
CA LEU A 16 23.20 -8.33 -12.69
C LEU A 16 22.94 -8.77 -11.25
N GLU A 17 23.23 -10.03 -10.90
CA GLU A 17 23.17 -10.52 -9.52
C GLU A 17 24.10 -9.73 -8.60
N LYS A 18 25.37 -9.55 -9.00
CA LYS A 18 26.34 -8.72 -8.26
C LYS A 18 25.88 -7.27 -8.16
N SER A 19 25.27 -6.75 -9.22
CA SER A 19 24.71 -5.38 -9.24
C SER A 19 23.58 -5.24 -8.23
N LEU A 20 22.67 -6.22 -8.16
CA LEU A 20 21.58 -6.23 -7.18
C LEU A 20 22.12 -6.31 -5.75
N GLU A 21 23.13 -7.13 -5.48
CA GLU A 21 23.76 -7.20 -4.16
C GLU A 21 24.40 -5.85 -3.76
N ASN A 22 25.08 -5.18 -4.68
CA ASN A 22 25.58 -3.83 -4.42
C ASN A 22 24.45 -2.83 -4.14
N VAL A 23 23.33 -2.90 -4.88
CA VAL A 23 22.14 -2.07 -4.59
C VAL A 23 21.60 -2.36 -3.19
N LYS A 24 21.51 -3.63 -2.77
CA LYS A 24 21.07 -4.01 -1.41
C LYS A 24 22.01 -3.44 -0.34
N VAL A 25 23.32 -3.48 -0.56
CA VAL A 25 24.31 -2.87 0.34
C VAL A 25 24.12 -1.36 0.43
N LYS A 26 23.94 -0.68 -0.71
CA LYS A 26 23.73 0.77 -0.78
C LYS A 26 22.41 1.20 -0.14
N TYR A 27 21.35 0.41 -0.32
CA TYR A 27 20.08 0.61 0.37
C TYR A 27 20.26 0.56 1.90
N LYS A 28 20.95 -0.48 2.41
CA LYS A 28 21.26 -0.61 3.85
C LYS A 28 22.14 0.52 4.38
N SER A 29 22.99 1.12 3.54
CA SER A 29 23.83 2.27 3.92
C SER A 29 23.13 3.62 3.77
N GLY A 30 21.82 3.66 3.52
CA GLY A 30 21.05 4.91 3.40
C GLY A 30 21.31 5.70 2.12
N ALA A 31 21.64 5.03 1.01
CA ALA A 31 21.82 5.71 -0.27
C ALA A 31 20.53 6.42 -0.73
N PRO A 32 20.64 7.57 -1.42
CA PRO A 32 19.47 8.31 -1.89
C PRO A 32 18.57 7.49 -2.81
N TYR A 33 17.24 7.62 -2.66
CA TYR A 33 16.25 6.89 -3.47
C TYR A 33 16.49 7.02 -4.98
N ARG A 34 16.82 8.22 -5.46
CA ARG A 34 17.10 8.45 -6.88
C ARG A 34 18.17 7.49 -7.41
N TYR A 35 19.26 7.31 -6.66
CA TYR A 35 20.32 6.38 -7.03
C TYR A 35 19.78 4.94 -7.07
N LEU A 36 19.07 4.50 -6.03
CA LEU A 36 18.53 3.14 -5.95
C LEU A 36 17.54 2.84 -7.08
N SER A 37 16.62 3.76 -7.34
CA SER A 37 15.64 3.68 -8.42
C SER A 37 16.32 3.59 -9.78
N ASP A 38 17.33 4.43 -10.05
CA ASP A 38 18.06 4.41 -11.31
C ASP A 38 18.82 3.09 -11.52
N GLN A 39 19.47 2.56 -10.47
CA GLN A 39 20.15 1.27 -10.53
C GLN A 39 19.19 0.10 -10.77
N LEU A 40 18.08 0.02 -10.03
CA LEU A 40 17.08 -1.03 -10.19
C LEU A 40 16.36 -0.93 -11.53
N ARG A 41 16.14 0.28 -12.04
CA ARG A 41 15.62 0.50 -13.40
C ARG A 41 16.60 -0.04 -14.44
N SER A 42 17.88 0.27 -14.30
CA SER A 42 18.93 -0.22 -15.20
C SER A 42 19.02 -1.76 -15.19
N ILE A 43 18.98 -2.40 -14.01
CA ILE A 43 18.98 -3.88 -13.91
C ILE A 43 17.76 -4.48 -14.62
N ARG A 44 16.55 -3.96 -14.39
CA ARG A 44 15.33 -4.47 -15.03
C ARG A 44 15.32 -4.25 -16.55
N GLN A 45 15.93 -3.16 -17.02
CA GLN A 45 16.08 -2.90 -18.46
C GLN A 45 16.95 -3.98 -19.10
N ASP A 46 18.09 -4.30 -18.49
CA ASP A 46 19.00 -5.34 -19.00
C ASP A 46 18.32 -6.71 -19.01
N LEU A 47 17.57 -7.07 -17.96
CA LEU A 47 16.78 -8.30 -17.91
C LEU A 47 15.72 -8.35 -19.02
N THR A 48 15.07 -7.22 -19.28
CA THR A 48 14.04 -7.12 -20.33
C THR A 48 14.65 -7.31 -21.72
N VAL A 49 15.78 -6.66 -22.00
CA VAL A 49 16.49 -6.77 -23.29
C VAL A 49 16.95 -8.21 -23.53
N GLN A 50 17.49 -8.86 -22.50
CA GLN A 50 17.93 -10.27 -22.56
C GLN A 50 16.78 -11.28 -22.51
N ARG A 51 15.53 -10.83 -22.26
CA ARG A 51 14.35 -11.68 -22.08
C ARG A 51 14.50 -12.70 -20.95
N VAL A 52 15.25 -12.36 -19.89
CA VAL A 52 15.44 -13.20 -18.70
C VAL A 52 14.22 -13.09 -17.81
N ARG A 53 13.51 -14.20 -17.62
CA ARG A 53 12.25 -14.27 -16.85
C ARG A 53 12.28 -15.47 -15.91
N ASP A 54 12.92 -15.28 -14.78
CA ASP A 54 13.09 -16.29 -13.73
C ASP A 54 12.88 -15.69 -12.34
N ASN A 55 13.17 -16.49 -11.31
CA ASN A 55 13.08 -16.07 -9.91
C ASN A 55 13.98 -14.87 -9.56
N PHE A 56 15.10 -14.68 -10.27
CA PHE A 56 15.94 -13.51 -10.09
C PHE A 56 15.25 -12.26 -10.62
N THR A 57 14.64 -12.32 -11.80
CA THR A 57 13.84 -11.22 -12.34
C THR A 57 12.70 -10.85 -11.40
N VAL A 58 11.98 -11.84 -10.86
CA VAL A 58 10.93 -11.62 -9.84
C VAL A 58 11.50 -10.86 -8.64
N LEU A 59 12.60 -11.34 -8.06
CA LEU A 59 13.24 -10.71 -6.90
C LEU A 59 13.63 -9.25 -7.15
N VAL A 60 14.17 -8.91 -8.33
CA VAL A 60 14.52 -7.52 -8.69
C VAL A 60 13.28 -6.63 -8.68
N TYR A 61 12.17 -7.10 -9.29
CA TYR A 61 10.93 -6.34 -9.31
C TYR A 61 10.30 -6.19 -7.92
N GLU A 62 10.34 -7.23 -7.10
CA GLU A 62 9.82 -7.18 -5.74
C GLU A 62 10.60 -6.19 -4.87
N ILE A 63 11.93 -6.21 -4.93
CA ILE A 63 12.79 -5.26 -4.19
C ILE A 63 12.49 -3.84 -4.64
N ASN A 64 12.40 -3.60 -5.95
CA ASN A 64 12.12 -2.27 -6.45
C ASN A 64 10.72 -1.78 -6.03
N ALA A 65 9.72 -2.64 -6.10
CA ALA A 65 8.37 -2.30 -5.63
C ALA A 65 8.34 -1.92 -4.15
N ARG A 66 9.09 -2.63 -3.29
CA ARG A 66 9.20 -2.31 -1.86
C ARG A 66 9.88 -0.96 -1.65
N ILE A 67 11.04 -0.73 -2.27
CA ILE A 67 11.75 0.56 -2.15
C ILE A 67 10.89 1.72 -2.68
N ALA A 68 10.13 1.52 -3.77
CA ALA A 68 9.20 2.52 -4.29
C ALA A 68 8.09 2.86 -3.29
N LEU A 69 7.53 1.86 -2.57
CA LEU A 69 6.53 2.09 -1.53
C LEU A 69 7.09 2.94 -0.38
N GLU A 70 8.30 2.65 0.10
CA GLU A 70 8.96 3.43 1.17
C GLU A 70 9.11 4.90 0.80
N ASN A 71 9.36 5.15 -0.49
CA ASN A 71 9.60 6.48 -1.04
C ASN A 71 8.34 7.13 -1.63
N LYS A 72 7.16 6.54 -1.37
CA LYS A 72 5.85 7.02 -1.86
C LYS A 72 5.78 7.19 -3.38
N ASP A 73 6.62 6.48 -4.13
CA ASP A 73 6.67 6.48 -5.59
C ASP A 73 5.65 5.49 -6.15
N ARG A 74 4.41 5.96 -6.21
CA ARG A 74 3.25 5.17 -6.68
C ARG A 74 3.41 4.73 -8.12
N GLU A 75 4.03 5.56 -8.95
CA GLU A 75 4.15 5.30 -10.39
C GLU A 75 5.14 4.17 -10.66
N GLU A 76 6.30 4.19 -10.00
CA GLU A 76 7.30 3.12 -10.08
C GLU A 76 6.78 1.82 -9.45
N PHE A 77 6.07 1.91 -8.32
CA PHE A 77 5.40 0.76 -7.71
C PHE A 77 4.38 0.11 -8.67
N ASN A 78 3.53 0.90 -9.34
CA ASN A 78 2.56 0.38 -10.30
C ASN A 78 3.20 -0.28 -11.53
N LYS A 79 4.32 0.28 -12.01
CA LYS A 79 5.13 -0.34 -13.08
C LYS A 79 5.64 -1.71 -12.63
N CYS A 80 6.13 -1.82 -11.40
CA CYS A 80 6.57 -3.10 -10.84
C CYS A 80 5.41 -4.09 -10.70
N GLN A 81 4.28 -3.66 -10.14
CA GLN A 81 3.09 -4.49 -9.95
C GLN A 81 2.57 -5.11 -11.25
N SER A 82 2.57 -4.32 -12.33
CA SER A 82 2.11 -4.77 -13.64
C SER A 82 2.99 -5.88 -14.18
N GLN A 83 4.32 -5.77 -14.00
CA GLN A 83 5.25 -6.81 -14.41
C GLN A 83 5.23 -8.03 -13.50
N LEU A 84 5.16 -7.85 -12.18
CA LEU A 84 5.02 -8.94 -11.22
C LEU A 84 3.77 -9.79 -11.50
N LYS A 85 2.65 -9.15 -11.90
CA LYS A 85 1.44 -9.88 -12.32
C LYS A 85 1.72 -10.90 -13.42
N LEU A 86 2.50 -10.51 -14.43
CA LEU A 86 2.85 -11.37 -15.56
C LEU A 86 3.86 -12.45 -15.13
N LEU A 87 4.89 -12.05 -14.39
CA LEU A 87 5.95 -12.95 -13.93
C LEU A 87 5.39 -14.07 -13.04
N TYR A 88 4.47 -13.77 -12.12
CA TYR A 88 3.86 -14.80 -11.26
C TYR A 88 2.97 -15.80 -12.00
N HIS A 89 2.43 -15.42 -13.16
CA HIS A 89 1.70 -16.37 -14.01
C HIS A 89 2.65 -17.34 -14.74
N GLU A 90 3.88 -16.91 -15.02
CA GLU A 90 4.84 -17.67 -15.82
C GLU A 90 5.80 -18.50 -14.96
N ILE A 91 6.13 -18.02 -13.75
CA ILE A 91 7.17 -18.58 -12.90
C ILE A 91 6.52 -19.27 -11.70
N PRO A 92 6.72 -20.59 -11.51
CA PRO A 92 6.17 -21.32 -10.38
C PRO A 92 6.85 -20.96 -9.06
N ASP A 93 6.21 -21.30 -7.94
CA ASP A 93 6.78 -21.25 -6.57
C ASP A 93 7.28 -19.87 -6.10
N CYS A 94 6.66 -18.81 -6.59
CA CYS A 94 6.94 -17.43 -6.16
C CYS A 94 6.42 -17.16 -4.74
N ARG A 95 7.31 -17.29 -3.75
CA ARG A 95 6.99 -17.20 -2.32
C ARG A 95 6.31 -15.90 -1.89
N ASN A 96 6.62 -14.78 -2.53
CA ASN A 96 6.06 -13.47 -2.17
C ASN A 96 4.87 -13.08 -3.05
N GLU A 97 4.39 -13.93 -3.96
CA GLU A 97 3.19 -13.65 -4.75
C GLU A 97 1.98 -13.21 -3.88
N PRO A 98 1.66 -13.88 -2.75
CA PRO A 98 0.55 -13.46 -1.89
C PRO A 98 0.69 -12.03 -1.36
N GLU A 99 1.90 -11.62 -0.99
CA GLU A 99 2.19 -10.25 -0.54
C GLU A 99 1.83 -9.23 -1.62
N PHE A 100 2.28 -9.45 -2.85
CA PHE A 100 2.04 -8.53 -3.96
C PHE A 100 0.61 -8.57 -4.49
N VAL A 101 -0.09 -9.69 -4.35
CA VAL A 101 -1.54 -9.78 -4.58
C VAL A 101 -2.31 -8.94 -3.55
N ALA A 102 -1.92 -9.01 -2.28
CA ALA A 102 -2.52 -8.18 -1.23
C ALA A 102 -2.27 -6.68 -1.48
N TYR A 103 -1.04 -6.33 -1.86
CA TYR A 103 -0.69 -4.96 -2.22
C TYR A 103 -1.50 -4.44 -3.41
N ARG A 104 -1.72 -5.27 -4.42
CA ARG A 104 -2.59 -4.95 -5.56
C ARG A 104 -4.03 -4.67 -5.11
N LEU A 105 -4.57 -5.52 -4.24
CA LEU A 105 -5.93 -5.36 -3.73
C LEU A 105 -6.07 -4.06 -2.94
N LEU A 106 -5.13 -3.74 -2.04
CA LEU A 106 -5.13 -2.48 -1.31
C LEU A 106 -5.00 -1.26 -2.23
N TYR A 107 -4.19 -1.36 -3.28
CA TYR A 107 -4.08 -0.29 -4.28
C TYR A 107 -5.40 -0.07 -5.03
N TYR A 108 -6.09 -1.14 -5.46
CA TYR A 108 -7.40 -1.00 -6.11
C TYR A 108 -8.48 -0.44 -5.18
N ILE A 109 -8.44 -0.77 -3.88
CA ILE A 109 -9.28 -0.16 -2.85
C ILE A 109 -9.01 1.35 -2.74
N ALA A 110 -7.74 1.75 -2.75
CA ALA A 110 -7.35 3.15 -2.71
C ALA A 110 -7.96 3.94 -3.88
N MET A 111 -7.91 3.35 -5.08
CA MET A 111 -8.41 3.94 -6.32
C MET A 111 -9.92 3.76 -6.52
N SER A 112 -10.64 3.15 -5.58
CA SER A 112 -12.07 2.84 -5.68
C SER A 112 -12.45 2.05 -6.94
N ASN A 113 -11.53 1.21 -7.43
CA ASN A 113 -11.72 0.46 -8.68
C ASN A 113 -12.44 -0.88 -8.43
N THR A 114 -13.77 -0.82 -8.35
CA THR A 114 -14.64 -1.95 -7.97
C THR A 114 -14.57 -3.13 -8.94
N LEU A 115 -14.36 -2.86 -10.24
CA LEU A 115 -14.25 -3.89 -11.28
C LEU A 115 -12.97 -4.71 -11.08
N ASP A 116 -11.83 -4.05 -10.92
CA ASP A 116 -10.55 -4.74 -10.71
C ASP A 116 -10.49 -5.44 -9.36
N ILE A 117 -11.10 -4.88 -8.31
CA ILE A 117 -11.27 -5.59 -7.02
C ILE A 117 -12.02 -6.90 -7.24
N SER A 118 -13.15 -6.87 -7.94
CA SER A 118 -13.99 -8.05 -8.14
C SER A 118 -13.27 -9.11 -8.99
N SER A 119 -12.59 -8.67 -10.06
CA SER A 119 -11.79 -9.53 -10.93
C SER A 119 -10.64 -10.20 -10.16
N LEU A 120 -9.90 -9.42 -9.36
CA LEU A 120 -8.80 -9.94 -8.56
C LEU A 120 -9.29 -10.97 -7.53
N LEU A 121 -10.36 -10.68 -6.79
CA LEU A 121 -10.90 -11.58 -5.77
C LEU A 121 -11.38 -12.93 -6.34
N LYS A 122 -11.85 -12.94 -7.59
CA LYS A 122 -12.24 -14.16 -8.30
C LYS A 122 -11.01 -14.99 -8.73
N GLY A 123 -9.91 -14.32 -9.05
CA GLY A 123 -8.66 -14.96 -9.48
C GLY A 123 -7.77 -15.46 -8.34
N ILE A 124 -8.01 -15.06 -7.08
CA ILE A 124 -7.20 -15.51 -5.94
C ILE A 124 -7.48 -17.01 -5.64
N PRO A 125 -6.46 -17.88 -5.72
CA PRO A 125 -6.59 -19.29 -5.37
C PRO A 125 -6.88 -19.49 -3.88
N ASP A 126 -7.62 -20.54 -3.52
CA ASP A 126 -8.01 -20.77 -2.12
C ASP A 126 -6.83 -20.96 -1.18
N LYS A 127 -5.75 -21.62 -1.64
CA LYS A 127 -4.49 -21.78 -0.89
C LYS A 127 -3.85 -20.44 -0.49
N MET A 128 -4.10 -19.38 -1.24
CA MET A 128 -3.54 -18.05 -1.01
C MET A 128 -4.41 -17.23 -0.05
N ARG A 129 -5.69 -17.58 0.13
CA ARG A 129 -6.61 -16.84 1.01
C ARG A 129 -6.21 -16.91 2.49
N SER A 130 -5.49 -17.96 2.90
CA SER A 130 -4.97 -18.12 4.26
C SER A 130 -3.66 -17.35 4.51
N ASP A 131 -3.02 -16.81 3.47
CA ASP A 131 -1.84 -15.96 3.65
C ASP A 131 -2.20 -14.71 4.46
N GLU A 132 -1.28 -14.32 5.36
CA GLU A 132 -1.49 -13.21 6.28
C GLU A 132 -1.83 -11.91 5.54
N CYS A 133 -1.07 -11.56 4.49
CA CYS A 133 -1.27 -10.32 3.74
C CYS A 133 -2.57 -10.35 2.94
N VAL A 134 -2.89 -11.49 2.31
CA VAL A 134 -4.11 -11.61 1.50
C VAL A 134 -5.36 -11.59 2.36
N SER A 135 -5.36 -12.36 3.46
CA SER A 135 -6.44 -12.34 4.45
C SER A 135 -6.62 -10.94 5.03
N PHE A 136 -5.52 -10.25 5.35
CA PHE A 136 -5.54 -8.87 5.79
C PHE A 136 -6.22 -7.93 4.77
N ALA A 137 -5.77 -7.92 3.52
CA ALA A 137 -6.32 -7.04 2.48
C ALA A 137 -7.81 -7.33 2.20
N MET A 138 -8.23 -8.60 2.26
CA MET A 138 -9.64 -8.98 2.16
C MET A 138 -10.47 -8.47 3.35
N ARG A 139 -9.94 -8.52 4.58
CA ARG A 139 -10.59 -7.96 5.78
C ARG A 139 -10.72 -6.45 5.69
N VAL A 140 -9.69 -5.75 5.18
CA VAL A 140 -9.75 -4.30 4.90
C VAL A 140 -10.85 -3.99 3.90
N ARG A 141 -10.90 -4.71 2.77
CA ARG A 141 -11.96 -4.56 1.75
C ARG A 141 -13.35 -4.75 2.33
N ARG A 142 -13.52 -5.76 3.19
CA ARG A 142 -14.79 -6.05 3.85
C ARG A 142 -15.19 -4.92 4.81
N ALA A 143 -14.25 -4.46 5.65
CA ALA A 143 -14.47 -3.37 6.59
C ALA A 143 -14.95 -2.10 5.88
N ILE A 144 -14.29 -1.70 4.79
CA ILE A 144 -14.67 -0.54 3.97
C ILE A 144 -16.06 -0.74 3.37
N SER A 145 -16.32 -1.89 2.73
CA SER A 145 -17.63 -2.12 2.09
C SER A 145 -18.82 -2.17 3.06
N LEU A 146 -18.57 -2.44 4.35
CA LEU A 146 -19.59 -2.47 5.39
C LEU A 146 -19.65 -1.15 6.20
N GLY A 147 -18.81 -0.16 5.86
CA GLY A 147 -18.67 1.06 6.67
C GLY A 147 -18.14 0.81 8.09
N ASN A 148 -17.49 -0.33 8.34
CA ASN A 148 -17.00 -0.72 9.66
C ASN A 148 -15.63 -0.07 9.93
N PHE A 149 -15.64 1.24 10.18
CA PHE A 149 -14.43 2.03 10.40
C PHE A 149 -13.64 1.60 11.65
N VAL A 150 -14.31 1.16 12.72
CA VAL A 150 -13.62 0.64 13.92
C VAL A 150 -12.74 -0.56 13.58
N THR A 151 -13.25 -1.48 12.77
CA THR A 151 -12.45 -2.62 12.31
C THR A 151 -11.37 -2.19 11.34
N LEU A 152 -11.64 -1.24 10.44
CA LEU A 152 -10.66 -0.70 9.50
C LEU A 152 -9.45 -0.12 10.23
N PHE A 153 -9.65 0.72 11.24
CA PHE A 153 -8.54 1.37 11.95
C PHE A 153 -7.81 0.42 12.91
N ARG A 154 -8.49 -0.60 13.44
CA ARG A 154 -7.80 -1.72 14.11
C ARG A 154 -6.90 -2.50 13.15
N LEU A 155 -7.37 -2.74 11.92
CA LEU A 155 -6.56 -3.38 10.88
C LEU A 155 -5.39 -2.48 10.48
N PHE A 156 -5.60 -1.18 10.30
CA PHE A 156 -4.54 -0.24 9.98
C PHE A 156 -3.37 -0.30 10.99
N ASN A 157 -3.67 -0.33 12.30
CA ASN A 157 -2.66 -0.42 13.35
C ASN A 157 -1.96 -1.78 13.44
N ALA A 158 -2.55 -2.83 12.88
CA ALA A 158 -2.02 -4.19 12.85
C ALA A 158 -1.62 -4.64 11.44
N ALA A 159 -1.35 -3.69 10.55
CA ALA A 159 -1.11 -3.98 9.14
C ALA A 159 0.25 -4.68 8.94
N PRO A 160 0.29 -5.84 8.25
CA PRO A 160 1.51 -6.60 8.06
C PRO A 160 2.38 -6.01 6.94
N LYS A 161 3.70 -6.25 7.03
CA LYS A 161 4.69 -5.86 6.02
C LYS A 161 4.53 -4.39 5.59
N MET A 162 4.43 -4.13 4.28
CA MET A 162 4.32 -2.79 3.71
C MET A 162 2.89 -2.38 3.38
N CYS A 163 1.88 -3.13 3.85
CA CYS A 163 0.48 -2.74 3.73
C CYS A 163 0.18 -1.31 4.22
N PRO A 164 0.78 -0.78 5.31
CA PRO A 164 0.54 0.60 5.76
C PRO A 164 0.72 1.65 4.67
N TYR A 165 1.80 1.56 3.86
CA TYR A 165 2.09 2.51 2.79
C TYR A 165 0.96 2.61 1.74
N LEU A 166 0.24 1.51 1.53
CA LEU A 166 -0.90 1.45 0.62
C LEU A 166 -2.19 1.91 1.28
N MET A 167 -2.34 1.65 2.58
CA MET A 167 -3.49 2.14 3.34
C MET A 167 -3.46 3.66 3.52
N ASP A 168 -2.27 4.26 3.65
CA ASP A 168 -2.08 5.72 3.70
C ASP A 168 -2.70 6.44 2.50
N LEU A 169 -2.86 5.75 1.37
CA LEU A 169 -3.47 6.29 0.16
C LEU A 169 -4.96 6.63 0.34
N PHE A 170 -5.64 6.01 1.30
CA PHE A 170 -7.08 6.18 1.51
C PHE A 170 -7.49 6.38 2.97
N VAL A 171 -6.59 6.19 3.93
CA VAL A 171 -6.91 6.27 5.37
C VAL A 171 -7.55 7.61 5.76
N GLU A 172 -7.08 8.72 5.20
CA GLU A 172 -7.61 10.06 5.45
C GLU A 172 -9.06 10.22 4.97
N ARG A 173 -9.36 9.73 3.76
CA ARG A 173 -10.72 9.70 3.20
C ARG A 173 -11.66 8.90 4.10
N GLU A 174 -11.21 7.73 4.57
CA GLU A 174 -12.01 6.88 5.43
C GLU A 174 -12.18 7.47 6.84
N ARG A 175 -11.20 8.20 7.38
CA ARG A 175 -11.32 8.92 8.67
C ARG A 175 -12.37 10.01 8.60
N LYS A 176 -12.33 10.84 7.56
CA LYS A 176 -13.33 11.89 7.30
C LYS A 176 -14.73 11.30 7.15
N SER A 177 -14.85 10.22 6.38
CA SER A 177 -16.11 9.49 6.22
C SER A 177 -16.63 8.97 7.57
N ALA A 178 -15.78 8.31 8.36
CA ALA A 178 -16.14 7.81 9.69
C ALA A 178 -16.59 8.93 10.63
N LEU A 179 -15.87 10.05 10.65
CA LEU A 179 -16.20 11.22 11.47
C LEU A 179 -17.58 11.80 11.11
N ALA A 180 -17.91 11.91 9.82
CA ALA A 180 -19.23 12.35 9.38
C ALA A 180 -20.35 11.40 9.87
N HIS A 181 -20.11 10.09 9.88
CA HIS A 181 -21.06 9.11 10.42
C HIS A 181 -21.22 9.24 11.94
N ILE A 182 -20.12 9.49 12.66
CA ILE A 182 -20.15 9.72 14.11
C ILE A 182 -21.02 10.94 14.45
N PHE A 183 -20.80 12.09 13.81
CA PHE A 183 -21.58 13.30 14.10
C PHE A 183 -23.07 13.17 13.81
N LYS A 184 -23.46 12.30 12.89
CA LYS A 184 -24.88 12.02 12.58
C LYS A 184 -25.52 11.02 13.53
N SER A 185 -24.72 10.10 14.10
CA SER A 185 -25.22 8.97 14.89
C SER A 185 -25.30 9.25 16.40
N PHE A 186 -24.50 10.20 16.91
CA PHE A 186 -24.43 10.52 18.34
C PHE A 186 -25.06 11.89 18.68
N ARG A 187 -25.72 11.96 19.84
CA ARG A 187 -26.39 13.16 20.37
C ARG A 187 -26.38 13.15 21.92
N PRO A 188 -26.19 14.31 22.59
CA PRO A 188 -25.69 15.57 22.02
C PRO A 188 -24.18 15.51 21.76
N THR A 189 -23.43 14.77 22.57
CA THR A 189 -21.97 14.75 22.57
C THR A 189 -21.39 13.33 22.53
N ILE A 190 -20.11 13.22 22.21
CA ILE A 190 -19.34 11.97 22.32
C ILE A 190 -17.96 12.27 22.96
N PRO A 191 -17.43 11.42 23.86
CA PRO A 191 -16.10 11.62 24.42
C PRO A 191 -15.00 11.56 23.36
N VAL A 192 -14.03 12.47 23.43
CA VAL A 192 -12.89 12.55 22.49
C VAL A 192 -12.08 11.24 22.50
N VAL A 193 -11.83 10.66 23.67
CA VAL A 193 -11.19 9.33 23.85
C VAL A 193 -11.83 8.20 23.06
N LYS A 194 -13.16 8.25 22.89
CA LYS A 194 -13.90 7.20 22.19
C LYS A 194 -13.74 7.34 20.68
N VAL A 195 -13.75 8.58 20.19
CA VAL A 195 -13.52 8.89 18.78
C VAL A 195 -12.09 8.56 18.40
N SER A 196 -11.09 8.93 19.22
CA SER A 196 -9.68 8.66 18.93
C SER A 196 -9.40 7.16 18.86
N GLY A 197 -9.93 6.40 19.82
CA GLY A 197 -9.85 4.94 19.82
C GLY A 197 -10.52 4.27 18.62
N TRP A 198 -11.62 4.83 18.11
CA TRP A 198 -12.28 4.32 16.90
C TRP A 198 -11.57 4.69 15.60
N LEU A 199 -10.94 5.87 15.54
CA LEU A 199 -10.18 6.34 14.37
C LEU A 199 -8.72 5.87 14.37
N GLY A 200 -8.32 5.11 15.40
CA GLY A 200 -6.98 4.54 15.52
C GLY A 200 -5.89 5.58 15.74
N MET A 201 -6.19 6.66 16.48
CA MET A 201 -5.26 7.76 16.77
C MET A 201 -5.16 7.95 18.29
N SER A 202 -4.11 8.61 18.77
CA SER A 202 -4.10 9.14 20.14
C SER A 202 -5.11 10.29 20.26
N GLU A 203 -5.51 10.64 21.47
CA GLU A 203 -6.35 11.83 21.70
C GLU A 203 -5.66 13.11 21.21
N SER A 204 -4.37 13.28 21.52
CA SER A 204 -3.58 14.42 21.06
C SER A 204 -3.59 14.60 19.55
N SER A 205 -3.29 13.54 18.80
CA SER A 205 -3.30 13.57 17.33
C SER A 205 -4.71 13.76 16.77
N LEU A 206 -5.75 13.27 17.45
CA LEU A 206 -7.13 13.53 17.05
C LEU A 206 -7.47 15.01 17.21
N VAL A 207 -7.13 15.62 18.35
CA VAL A 207 -7.39 17.05 18.62
C VAL A 207 -6.68 17.92 17.58
N GLU A 208 -5.40 17.67 17.32
CA GLU A 208 -4.65 18.37 16.27
C GLU A 208 -5.32 18.23 14.89
N TRP A 209 -5.73 17.01 14.53
CA TRP A 209 -6.39 16.73 13.26
C TRP A 209 -7.77 17.39 13.14
N LEU A 210 -8.56 17.41 14.21
CA LEU A 210 -9.86 18.08 14.26
C LEU A 210 -9.71 19.60 14.18
N ASN A 211 -8.68 20.17 14.83
CA ASN A 211 -8.38 21.60 14.73
C ASN A 211 -8.03 22.01 13.29
N MET A 212 -7.27 21.18 12.55
CA MET A 212 -7.03 21.40 11.11
C MET A 212 -8.30 21.34 10.25
N LEU A 213 -9.39 20.78 10.78
CA LEU A 213 -10.69 20.69 10.12
C LEU A 213 -11.70 21.71 10.67
N ASP A 214 -11.27 22.72 11.44
CA ASP A 214 -12.14 23.69 12.12
C ASP A 214 -13.20 23.01 13.01
N ILE A 215 -12.75 22.03 13.83
CA ILE A 215 -13.56 21.34 14.84
C ILE A 215 -12.86 21.51 16.18
N GLU A 216 -13.46 22.29 17.06
CA GLU A 216 -12.91 22.61 18.37
C GLU A 216 -13.16 21.46 19.36
N CYS A 217 -12.09 21.00 19.99
CA CYS A 217 -12.13 20.03 21.09
C CYS A 217 -10.83 20.06 21.91
N GLU A 218 -10.85 19.41 23.06
CA GLU A 218 -9.71 19.26 23.98
C GLU A 218 -9.58 17.80 24.43
N GLU A 219 -8.37 17.40 24.84
CA GLU A 219 -8.13 16.06 25.40
C GLU A 219 -8.94 15.84 26.67
N GLY A 220 -9.51 14.65 26.84
CA GLY A 220 -10.46 14.34 27.92
C GLY A 220 -11.82 15.03 27.80
N GLY A 221 -12.02 15.87 26.77
CA GLY A 221 -13.25 16.61 26.53
C GLY A 221 -14.34 15.82 25.79
N MET A 222 -15.33 16.57 25.33
CA MET A 222 -16.51 16.06 24.61
C MET A 222 -16.67 16.78 23.27
N LEU A 223 -16.99 16.04 22.22
CA LEU A 223 -17.32 16.59 20.90
C LEU A 223 -18.83 16.81 20.78
N ASP A 224 -19.27 18.05 20.52
CA ASP A 224 -20.68 18.35 20.27
C ASP A 224 -21.09 17.93 18.84
N CYS A 225 -21.74 16.78 18.75
CA CYS A 225 -22.16 16.22 17.49
C CYS A 225 -23.31 17.01 16.84
N ARG A 226 -24.03 17.86 17.57
CA ARG A 226 -25.10 18.71 17.02
C ARG A 226 -24.53 19.80 16.13
N VAL A 227 -23.44 20.44 16.58
CA VAL A 227 -22.75 21.51 15.87
C VAL A 227 -22.23 21.01 14.52
N TYR A 228 -21.71 19.77 14.49
CA TYR A 228 -21.04 19.22 13.31
C TYR A 228 -21.89 18.23 12.51
N ALA A 229 -23.19 18.09 12.81
CA ALA A 229 -24.06 17.09 12.18
C ALA A 229 -24.20 17.23 10.66
N THR A 230 -24.11 18.47 10.16
CA THR A 230 -24.20 18.83 8.75
C THR A 230 -22.83 19.02 8.10
N LYS A 231 -21.73 18.82 8.84
CA LYS A 231 -20.38 19.04 8.33
C LYS A 231 -20.04 18.03 7.22
N THR A 232 -19.45 18.55 6.15
CA THR A 232 -18.96 17.81 4.99
C THR A 232 -17.46 18.05 4.81
N PHE A 233 -16.72 17.05 4.34
CA PHE A 233 -15.25 17.03 4.31
C PHE A 233 -14.66 16.88 2.91
#